data_AF-A0A1J5KZ37-F1
#
_entry.id   AF-A0A1J5KZ37-F1
#
_cell.length_a   1.000
_cell.length_b   1.000
_cell.length_c   1.000
_cell.angle_alpha   90.00
_cell.angle_beta   90.00
_cell.angle_gamma   90.00
#
_symmetry.space_group_name_H-M   'P 1'
#
loop_
_entity.id
_entity.type
_entity.pdbx_description
1 polymer ?
#
loop_
_entity_poly.entity_id
_entity_poly.type
_entity_poly.pdbx_seq_one_letter_code
_entity_poly.pdbx_strand_id
1 'polypeptide(L)'
;MTIVKKGLSLLVIGTTLTSCINSAYAQTSTVGTSNLITTKSNSASDSNVIERQKWLDKMFYSINDEIKLDAPVWKNREADKNAYGEVYMKTLIQEAHKIGKHYLKYGDHQAYNSFMMLALTFPMHEGLYMSYRQTNDQKGLCYRKANNGDIMFVQSKEKIFNHVAENLESDILTAQEKSELENLSEKSNEEFEQRRAQLVDDYTTILLEEKKERIANTDKASNYRHFVKYLKSADSPFIAECDDIKDNQVIRQIIRGADGTDIGPVQLSLRWHYDKFLAKKMYLSLRDTFNYGLKYIHSGFKKIYYDADKIKNSKSKVKKSSYGCLVSDKKINFKKLVRGAWAGKYNQGQTYKSCRISDVEKIELLQELKKKLFKSRKVKKKIAALEKEVGMMSLKRHPDYHFKNNLAKAISFVKSDRIGYSNSLSFKLSPSTRLAVNEIVNNFNNGKPTGQVHKEVSNLK
;
A
#
# COMPACT_ATOMS: atom_id res chain seq x y z
N MET A 1 28.11 -3.33 30.14
CA MET A 1 27.11 -4.38 29.86
C MET A 1 27.83 -5.42 29.03
N THR A 2 28.28 -6.50 29.67
CA THR A 2 29.32 -7.41 29.19
C THR A 2 28.76 -8.33 28.10
N ILE A 3 29.26 -8.18 26.87
CA ILE A 3 28.93 -9.07 25.75
C ILE A 3 29.83 -10.30 25.86
N VAL A 4 29.23 -11.43 26.20
CA VAL A 4 29.90 -12.73 26.21
C VAL A 4 30.02 -13.22 24.77
N LYS A 5 31.25 -13.25 24.25
CA LYS A 5 31.60 -13.88 22.96
C LYS A 5 31.35 -15.39 23.09
N LYS A 6 30.36 -15.92 22.37
CA LYS A 6 30.29 -17.35 22.02
C LYS A 6 30.78 -17.49 20.59
N GLY A 7 31.91 -18.19 20.43
CA GLY A 7 32.45 -18.55 19.13
C GLY A 7 31.48 -19.46 18.38
N LEU A 8 31.20 -19.10 17.13
CA LEU A 8 30.42 -19.91 16.20
C LEU A 8 31.41 -20.60 15.26
N SER A 9 31.48 -21.93 15.35
CA SER A 9 32.25 -22.76 14.42
C SER A 9 31.54 -22.78 13.06
N LEU A 10 32.24 -22.30 12.02
CA LEU A 10 31.82 -22.43 10.63
C LEU A 10 31.88 -23.91 10.21
N LEU A 11 30.73 -24.50 9.88
CA LEU A 11 30.67 -25.78 9.17
C LEU A 11 30.63 -25.48 7.67
N VAL A 12 31.78 -25.58 7.01
CA VAL A 12 31.90 -25.49 5.55
C VAL A 12 31.43 -26.81 4.96
N ILE A 13 30.24 -26.82 4.35
CA ILE A 13 29.81 -27.93 3.48
C ILE A 13 30.23 -27.56 2.07
N GLY A 14 31.37 -28.12 1.65
CA GLY A 14 31.81 -28.11 0.26
C GLY A 14 31.03 -29.14 -0.54
N THR A 15 30.37 -28.72 -1.61
CA THR A 15 29.90 -29.61 -2.68
C THR A 15 30.77 -29.39 -3.91
N THR A 16 31.57 -30.41 -4.20
CA THR A 16 32.47 -30.55 -5.34
C THR A 16 31.71 -30.53 -6.66
N LEU A 17 32.06 -29.59 -7.54
CA LEU A 17 31.82 -29.65 -8.98
C LEU A 17 32.65 -30.78 -9.57
N THR A 18 32.00 -31.78 -10.16
CA THR A 18 32.64 -32.76 -11.04
C THR A 18 32.23 -32.46 -12.49
N SER A 19 33.21 -31.99 -13.25
CA SER A 19 33.18 -31.92 -14.70
C SER A 19 33.21 -33.32 -15.30
N CYS A 20 32.36 -33.59 -16.29
CA CYS A 20 32.59 -34.66 -17.26
C CYS A 20 32.38 -34.11 -18.67
N ILE A 21 33.47 -34.13 -19.42
CA ILE A 21 33.59 -33.94 -20.86
C ILE A 21 33.34 -35.31 -21.52
N ASN A 22 32.61 -35.30 -22.64
CA ASN A 22 32.59 -36.23 -23.78
C ASN A 22 31.14 -36.30 -24.30
N SER A 23 30.81 -36.34 -25.58
CA SER A 23 31.54 -36.31 -26.84
C SER A 23 30.45 -36.28 -27.92
N ALA A 24 30.78 -35.73 -29.08
CA ALA A 24 29.91 -35.63 -30.25
C ALA A 24 29.31 -36.98 -30.68
N TYR A 25 28.06 -36.96 -31.17
CA TYR A 25 27.64 -37.75 -32.33
C TYR A 25 26.53 -37.01 -33.08
N ALA A 26 26.83 -36.68 -34.33
CA ALA A 26 25.89 -36.20 -35.32
C ALA A 26 25.07 -37.38 -35.87
N GLN A 27 23.77 -37.19 -36.06
CA GLN A 27 23.01 -37.94 -37.06
C GLN A 27 21.98 -37.00 -37.73
N THR A 28 22.16 -36.93 -39.04
CA THR A 28 21.32 -36.31 -40.06
C THR A 28 20.08 -37.13 -40.35
N SER A 29 18.94 -36.47 -40.59
CA SER A 29 17.90 -37.00 -41.50
C SER A 29 16.97 -35.89 -42.02
N THR A 30 17.24 -35.52 -43.28
CA THR A 30 16.29 -35.39 -44.40
C THR A 30 14.90 -34.78 -44.21
N VAL A 31 14.78 -33.61 -44.85
CA VAL A 31 13.69 -33.06 -45.68
C VAL A 31 12.55 -34.03 -46.04
N GLY A 32 11.33 -33.60 -45.76
CA GLY A 32 10.09 -34.11 -46.37
C GLY A 32 9.11 -32.95 -46.60
N THR A 33 9.21 -32.30 -47.76
CA THR A 33 8.24 -31.34 -48.27
C THR A 33 6.91 -32.03 -48.59
N SER A 34 5.82 -31.59 -47.98
CA SER A 34 4.47 -31.77 -48.53
C SER A 34 3.72 -30.44 -48.45
N ASN A 35 3.55 -29.82 -49.62
CA ASN A 35 2.56 -28.78 -49.84
C ASN A 35 1.19 -29.45 -49.92
N LEU A 36 0.19 -28.97 -49.17
CA LEU A 36 -1.20 -28.99 -49.64
C LEU A 36 -2.07 -27.98 -48.87
N ILE A 37 -2.56 -27.01 -49.64
CA ILE A 37 -3.84 -26.29 -49.51
C ILE A 37 -3.99 -25.30 -48.36
N THR A 38 -3.81 -24.04 -48.76
CA THR A 38 -4.47 -22.84 -48.27
C THR A 38 -5.96 -23.06 -48.01
N THR A 39 -6.32 -23.21 -46.74
CA THR A 39 -7.57 -22.65 -46.23
C THR A 39 -7.20 -21.43 -45.42
N LYS A 40 -7.73 -20.27 -45.83
CA LYS A 40 -7.74 -19.05 -45.01
C LYS A 40 -8.53 -19.35 -43.73
N SER A 41 -7.88 -19.93 -42.74
CA SER A 41 -8.28 -19.74 -41.35
C SER A 41 -7.79 -18.36 -40.96
N ASN A 42 -8.71 -17.50 -40.54
CA ASN A 42 -8.36 -16.24 -39.89
C ASN A 42 -7.41 -16.59 -38.74
N SER A 43 -6.14 -16.25 -38.89
CA SER A 43 -5.15 -16.32 -37.84
C SER A 43 -5.58 -15.36 -36.73
N ALA A 44 -6.30 -15.89 -35.75
CA ALA A 44 -6.40 -15.32 -34.42
C ALA A 44 -5.04 -15.45 -33.73
N SER A 45 -4.06 -14.68 -34.20
CA SER A 45 -2.79 -14.46 -33.53
C SER A 45 -2.68 -12.96 -33.27
N ASP A 46 -3.18 -12.52 -32.11
CA ASP A 46 -2.49 -11.58 -31.21
C ASP A 46 -3.41 -11.09 -30.08
N SER A 47 -2.96 -11.31 -28.82
CA SER A 47 -3.21 -10.46 -27.62
C SER A 47 -3.20 -11.19 -26.26
N ASN A 48 -2.43 -12.28 -26.11
CA ASN A 48 -2.13 -12.86 -24.78
C ASN A 48 -1.13 -12.01 -23.95
N VAL A 49 -0.64 -10.90 -24.48
CA VAL A 49 0.28 -10.01 -23.75
C VAL A 49 -0.52 -9.06 -22.85
N ILE A 50 -0.35 -9.18 -21.53
CA ILE A 50 -0.89 -8.21 -20.57
C ILE A 50 0.09 -7.05 -20.48
N GLU A 51 -0.31 -5.87 -20.98
CA GLU A 51 0.55 -4.68 -20.98
C GLU A 51 0.95 -4.28 -19.55
N ARG A 52 2.25 -4.15 -19.30
CA ARG A 52 2.79 -3.87 -17.96
C ARG A 52 2.68 -2.40 -17.58
N GLN A 53 2.09 -2.11 -16.42
CA GLN A 53 2.12 -0.78 -15.79
C GLN A 53 3.34 -0.65 -14.86
N LYS A 54 4.51 -0.27 -15.40
CA LYS A 54 5.81 -0.30 -14.68
C LYS A 54 5.81 0.46 -13.34
N TRP A 55 5.09 1.57 -13.25
CA TRP A 55 5.03 2.37 -12.02
C TRP A 55 4.36 1.63 -10.84
N LEU A 56 3.60 0.58 -11.10
CA LEU A 56 2.98 -0.26 -10.08
C LEU A 56 3.93 -1.34 -9.52
N ASP A 57 5.05 -1.65 -10.17
CA ASP A 57 5.82 -2.86 -9.83
C ASP A 57 6.38 -2.87 -8.41
N LYS A 58 6.67 -1.68 -7.89
CA LYS A 58 7.11 -1.47 -6.51
C LYS A 58 5.96 -1.37 -5.51
N MET A 59 4.73 -1.72 -5.88
CA MET A 59 3.55 -1.65 -4.99
C MET A 59 2.93 -3.01 -4.71
N PHE A 60 3.57 -4.10 -5.16
CA PHE A 60 3.00 -5.44 -5.06
C PHE A 60 3.96 -6.45 -4.44
N TYR A 61 3.38 -7.49 -3.85
CA TYR A 61 4.05 -8.76 -3.59
C TYR A 61 3.65 -9.77 -4.66
N SER A 62 4.59 -10.57 -5.16
CA SER A 62 4.23 -11.74 -5.97
C SER A 62 3.69 -12.85 -5.08
N ILE A 63 2.60 -13.47 -5.51
CA ILE A 63 1.92 -14.54 -4.76
C ILE A 63 2.04 -15.86 -5.50
N ASN A 64 1.95 -16.97 -4.75
CA ASN A 64 1.91 -18.30 -5.31
C ASN A 64 0.65 -18.45 -6.21
N ASP A 65 0.82 -19.01 -7.41
CA ASP A 65 -0.21 -19.16 -8.44
C ASP A 65 -1.21 -20.29 -8.19
N GLU A 66 -0.91 -21.20 -7.26
CA GLU A 66 -1.81 -22.25 -6.80
C GLU A 66 -2.84 -21.75 -5.78
N ILE A 67 -2.59 -20.59 -5.15
CA ILE A 67 -3.51 -20.04 -4.14
C ILE A 67 -4.87 -19.72 -4.76
N LYS A 68 -5.93 -20.26 -4.17
CA LYS A 68 -7.31 -19.90 -4.52
C LYS A 68 -7.68 -18.55 -3.90
N LEU A 69 -8.18 -17.64 -4.73
CA LEU A 69 -8.61 -16.30 -4.33
C LEU A 69 -10.12 -16.19 -4.46
N ASP A 70 -10.76 -15.61 -3.44
CA ASP A 70 -12.15 -15.14 -3.52
C ASP A 70 -12.16 -13.63 -3.84
N ALA A 71 -11.55 -13.30 -4.98
CA ALA A 71 -11.38 -11.91 -5.42
C ALA A 71 -11.18 -11.82 -6.94
N PRO A 72 -11.65 -10.75 -7.59
CA PRO A 72 -11.31 -10.49 -8.98
C PRO A 72 -9.82 -10.15 -9.10
N VAL A 73 -9.20 -10.54 -10.23
CA VAL A 73 -7.79 -10.27 -10.55
C VAL A 73 -7.71 -9.25 -11.67
N TRP A 74 -7.08 -8.10 -11.39
CA TRP A 74 -6.94 -7.03 -12.38
C TRP A 74 -5.94 -7.42 -13.47
N LYS A 75 -6.27 -7.15 -14.73
CA LYS A 75 -5.36 -7.28 -15.87
C LYS A 75 -5.42 -6.01 -16.69
N ASN A 76 -4.29 -5.57 -17.24
CA ASN A 76 -4.24 -4.32 -18.02
C ASN A 76 -4.75 -4.52 -19.46
N ARG A 77 -5.98 -5.00 -19.60
CA ARG A 77 -6.71 -5.04 -20.86
C ARG A 77 -8.09 -4.48 -20.59
N GLU A 78 -8.62 -3.73 -21.55
CA GLU A 78 -9.79 -2.89 -21.31
C GLU A 78 -11.02 -3.68 -20.84
N ALA A 79 -11.30 -4.83 -21.45
CA ALA A 79 -12.37 -5.72 -21.04
C ALA A 79 -12.18 -6.27 -19.62
N ASP A 80 -10.95 -6.70 -19.28
CA ASP A 80 -10.63 -7.24 -17.95
C ASP A 80 -10.71 -6.15 -16.87
N LYS A 81 -10.28 -4.92 -17.17
CA LYS A 81 -10.39 -3.78 -16.25
C LYS A 81 -11.85 -3.52 -15.87
N ASN A 82 -12.75 -3.56 -16.85
CA ASN A 82 -14.17 -3.35 -16.63
C ASN A 82 -14.81 -4.49 -15.82
N ALA A 83 -14.49 -5.75 -16.16
CA ALA A 83 -14.97 -6.91 -15.40
C ALA A 83 -14.46 -6.91 -13.94
N TYR A 84 -13.18 -6.61 -13.74
CA TYR A 84 -12.58 -6.43 -12.42
C TYR A 84 -13.27 -5.29 -11.64
N GLY A 85 -13.40 -4.12 -12.28
CA GLY A 85 -13.96 -2.91 -11.67
C GLY A 85 -15.41 -3.08 -11.23
N GLU A 86 -16.20 -3.81 -12.02
CA GLU A 86 -17.58 -4.15 -11.71
C GLU A 86 -17.68 -4.96 -10.40
N VAL A 87 -16.94 -6.07 -10.30
CA VAL A 87 -16.93 -6.92 -9.09
C VAL A 87 -16.38 -6.15 -7.90
N TYR A 88 -15.31 -5.38 -8.10
CA TYR A 88 -14.67 -4.60 -7.05
C TYR A 88 -15.63 -3.56 -6.47
N MET A 89 -16.26 -2.76 -7.33
CA MET A 89 -17.13 -1.67 -6.91
C MET A 89 -18.44 -2.19 -6.30
N LYS A 90 -19.04 -3.25 -6.88
CA LYS A 90 -20.21 -3.90 -6.28
C LYS A 90 -19.94 -4.40 -4.88
N THR A 91 -18.84 -5.14 -4.71
CA THR A 91 -18.46 -5.67 -3.38
C THR A 91 -18.23 -4.54 -2.38
N LEU A 92 -17.53 -3.48 -2.78
CA LEU A 92 -17.29 -2.30 -1.95
C LEU A 92 -18.60 -1.64 -1.50
N ILE A 93 -19.49 -1.34 -2.44
CA ILE A 93 -20.77 -0.67 -2.15
C ILE A 93 -21.65 -1.54 -1.26
N GLN A 94 -21.73 -2.84 -1.53
CA GLN A 94 -22.52 -3.78 -0.73
C GLN A 94 -22.01 -3.86 0.72
N GLU A 95 -20.70 -4.02 0.94
CA GLU A 95 -20.15 -4.08 2.30
C GLU A 95 -20.29 -2.74 3.03
N ALA A 96 -20.10 -1.61 2.32
CA ALA A 96 -20.36 -0.29 2.87
C ALA A 96 -21.82 -0.10 3.25
N HIS A 97 -22.77 -0.48 2.38
CA HIS A 97 -24.19 -0.39 2.65
C HIS A 97 -24.60 -1.26 3.86
N LYS A 98 -24.11 -2.50 3.94
CA LYS A 98 -24.37 -3.40 5.08
C LYS A 98 -23.96 -2.76 6.41
N ILE A 99 -22.85 -2.04 6.44
CA ILE A 99 -22.39 -1.31 7.62
C ILE A 99 -23.23 -0.05 7.83
N GLY A 100 -23.43 0.76 6.79
CA GLY A 100 -24.09 2.06 6.89
C GLY A 100 -25.59 2.00 7.16
N LYS A 101 -26.30 0.95 6.71
CA LYS A 101 -27.78 0.88 6.75
C LYS A 101 -28.41 1.08 8.13
N HIS A 102 -27.67 0.86 9.21
CA HIS A 102 -28.15 1.15 10.56
C HIS A 102 -28.45 2.64 10.76
N TYR A 103 -27.73 3.56 10.10
CA TYR A 103 -28.03 4.98 10.12
C TYR A 103 -29.40 5.28 9.49
N LEU A 104 -29.74 4.59 8.40
CA LEU A 104 -31.04 4.73 7.73
C LEU A 104 -32.19 4.28 8.64
N LYS A 105 -31.99 3.24 9.46
CA LYS A 105 -32.97 2.79 10.46
C LYS A 105 -33.38 3.91 11.43
N TYR A 106 -32.48 4.85 11.71
CA TYR A 106 -32.72 5.98 12.61
C TYR A 106 -32.97 7.31 11.87
N GLY A 107 -33.15 7.28 10.55
CA GLY A 107 -33.33 8.48 9.73
C GLY A 107 -32.07 9.35 9.59
N ASP A 108 -30.90 8.84 9.98
CA ASP A 108 -29.62 9.57 9.92
C ASP A 108 -28.98 9.46 8.52
N HIS A 109 -29.64 10.05 7.54
CA HIS A 109 -29.16 10.07 6.16
C HIS A 109 -27.82 10.81 6.00
N GLN A 110 -27.51 11.76 6.89
CA GLN A 110 -26.26 12.51 6.86
C GLN A 110 -25.06 11.62 7.20
N ALA A 111 -25.17 10.81 8.27
CA ALA A 111 -24.15 9.83 8.61
C ALA A 111 -24.00 8.78 7.52
N TYR A 112 -25.12 8.25 7.00
CA TYR A 112 -25.10 7.26 5.92
C TYR A 112 -24.37 7.78 4.68
N ASN A 113 -24.80 8.91 4.12
CA ASN A 113 -24.23 9.46 2.89
C ASN A 113 -22.74 9.81 3.06
N SER A 114 -22.37 10.34 4.22
CA SER A 114 -20.96 10.64 4.54
C SER A 114 -20.12 9.38 4.65
N PHE A 115 -20.65 8.32 5.26
CA PHE A 115 -19.94 7.06 5.36
C PHE A 115 -19.80 6.36 4.01
N MET A 116 -20.84 6.37 3.16
CA MET A 116 -20.75 5.82 1.80
C MET A 116 -19.71 6.57 0.96
N MET A 117 -19.62 7.89 1.07
CA MET A 117 -18.56 8.67 0.40
C MET A 117 -17.16 8.35 0.94
N LEU A 118 -17.02 8.16 2.26
CA LEU A 118 -15.78 7.69 2.86
C LEU A 118 -15.40 6.32 2.31
N ALA A 119 -16.34 5.39 2.22
CA ALA A 119 -16.13 4.04 1.68
C ALA A 119 -15.71 4.05 0.20
N LEU A 120 -16.23 4.99 -0.62
CA LEU A 120 -15.72 5.16 -1.98
C LEU A 120 -14.29 5.72 -1.98
N THR A 121 -14.01 6.74 -1.18
CA THR A 121 -12.71 7.45 -1.24
C THR A 121 -11.55 6.63 -0.65
N PHE A 122 -11.81 5.91 0.44
CA PHE A 122 -10.80 5.26 1.26
C PHE A 122 -10.00 4.17 0.51
N PRO A 123 -10.62 3.16 -0.15
CA PRO A 123 -9.89 2.15 -0.91
C PRO A 123 -9.20 2.72 -2.16
N MET A 124 -9.70 3.82 -2.73
CA MET A 124 -8.98 4.52 -3.80
C MET A 124 -7.70 5.15 -3.26
N HIS A 125 -7.75 5.72 -2.06
CA HIS A 125 -6.60 6.35 -1.44
C HIS A 125 -5.55 5.36 -0.98
N GLU A 126 -5.97 4.28 -0.34
CA GLU A 126 -5.05 3.26 0.19
C GLU A 126 -4.60 2.27 -0.88
N GLY A 127 -5.55 1.66 -1.59
CA GLY A 127 -5.28 0.53 -2.49
C GLY A 127 -5.35 0.88 -3.97
N LEU A 128 -5.54 2.14 -4.35
CA LEU A 128 -5.68 2.55 -5.76
C LEU A 128 -6.86 1.86 -6.50
N TYR A 129 -7.86 1.36 -5.75
CA TYR A 129 -8.87 0.41 -6.22
C TYR A 129 -8.35 -0.93 -6.77
N MET A 130 -7.15 -1.33 -6.34
CA MET A 130 -6.55 -2.61 -6.67
C MET A 130 -6.51 -3.51 -5.43
N SER A 131 -6.74 -4.81 -5.63
CA SER A 131 -6.45 -5.85 -4.64
C SER A 131 -5.39 -6.77 -5.20
N TYR A 132 -5.75 -7.48 -6.26
CA TYR A 132 -4.90 -8.41 -6.98
C TYR A 132 -4.69 -7.98 -8.41
N ARG A 133 -3.52 -8.29 -8.97
CA ARG A 133 -3.26 -8.16 -10.40
C ARG A 133 -2.59 -9.40 -10.96
N GLN A 134 -2.73 -9.56 -12.26
CA GLN A 134 -1.95 -10.47 -13.08
C GLN A 134 -1.27 -9.67 -14.19
N THR A 135 0.00 -9.96 -14.42
CA THR A 135 0.84 -9.22 -15.36
C THR A 135 1.98 -10.13 -15.84
N ASN A 136 2.57 -9.80 -16.98
CA ASN A 136 3.66 -10.59 -17.53
C ASN A 136 4.97 -10.36 -16.75
N ASP A 137 5.64 -11.43 -16.35
CA ASP A 137 6.96 -11.39 -15.71
C ASP A 137 8.05 -11.35 -16.78
N GLN A 138 8.31 -10.14 -17.28
CA GLN A 138 9.58 -9.89 -17.94
C GLN A 138 10.66 -10.02 -16.88
N LYS A 139 11.50 -11.08 -16.94
CA LYS A 139 12.60 -11.42 -16.01
C LYS A 139 12.91 -10.30 -15.01
N GLY A 140 12.49 -10.50 -13.75
CA GLY A 140 12.77 -9.56 -12.65
C GLY A 140 11.58 -8.68 -12.23
N LEU A 141 10.34 -9.03 -12.61
CA LEU A 141 9.17 -8.36 -12.04
C LEU A 141 8.93 -8.76 -10.57
N CYS A 142 9.26 -10.00 -10.20
CA CYS A 142 9.24 -10.39 -8.80
C CYS A 142 10.22 -9.53 -8.00
N TYR A 143 9.68 -8.67 -7.14
CA TYR A 143 10.49 -7.75 -6.37
C TYR A 143 11.06 -8.44 -5.13
N ARG A 144 12.23 -9.06 -5.27
CA ARG A 144 12.86 -9.89 -4.22
C ARG A 144 12.88 -9.23 -2.84
N LYS A 145 13.28 -7.95 -2.76
CA LYS A 145 13.28 -7.18 -1.50
C LYS A 145 11.92 -7.13 -0.81
N ALA A 146 10.83 -7.15 -1.56
CA ALA A 146 9.49 -7.22 -1.00
C ALA A 146 9.15 -8.67 -0.61
N ASN A 147 9.35 -9.62 -1.53
CA ASN A 147 8.96 -11.02 -1.36
C ASN A 147 9.74 -11.78 -0.27
N ASN A 148 10.91 -11.30 0.14
CA ASN A 148 11.69 -11.82 1.28
C ASN A 148 11.54 -10.98 2.57
N GLY A 149 10.82 -9.86 2.52
CA GLY A 149 10.59 -8.97 3.67
C GLY A 149 11.69 -7.93 3.94
N ASP A 150 12.78 -7.88 3.16
CA ASP A 150 13.89 -6.92 3.33
C ASP A 150 13.44 -5.47 3.23
N ILE A 151 12.37 -5.20 2.48
CA ILE A 151 11.80 -3.87 2.32
C ILE A 151 11.39 -3.23 3.65
N MET A 152 11.01 -4.05 4.64
CA MET A 152 10.66 -3.58 5.99
C MET A 152 11.88 -3.12 6.79
N PHE A 153 13.09 -3.38 6.27
CA PHE A 153 14.36 -3.11 6.93
C PHE A 153 15.24 -2.09 6.21
N VAL A 154 14.76 -1.42 5.14
CA VAL A 154 15.59 -0.46 4.37
C VAL A 154 16.29 0.56 5.28
N GLN A 155 15.55 1.19 6.20
CA GLN A 155 16.13 2.14 7.17
C GLN A 155 17.02 1.47 8.22
N SER A 156 16.71 0.22 8.59
CA SER A 156 17.56 -0.52 9.53
C SER A 156 18.90 -0.88 8.88
N LYS A 157 18.88 -1.29 7.60
CA LYS A 157 20.07 -1.61 6.83
C LYS A 157 20.98 -0.39 6.69
N GLU A 158 20.42 0.78 6.36
CA GLU A 158 21.19 2.03 6.29
C GLU A 158 21.87 2.37 7.62
N LYS A 159 21.15 2.24 8.74
CA LYS A 159 21.73 2.49 10.07
C LYS A 159 22.81 1.49 10.46
N ILE A 160 22.60 0.20 10.13
CA ILE A 160 23.61 -0.84 10.36
C ILE A 160 24.83 -0.57 9.50
N PHE A 161 24.65 -0.25 8.21
CA PHE A 161 25.73 0.08 7.29
C PHE A 161 26.59 1.23 7.83
N ASN A 162 25.97 2.34 8.24
CA ASN A 162 26.72 3.49 8.78
C ASN A 162 27.48 3.09 10.05
N HIS A 163 26.85 2.35 10.95
CA HIS A 163 27.51 1.86 12.15
C HIS A 163 28.69 0.94 11.82
N VAL A 164 28.53 0.02 10.87
CA VAL A 164 29.60 -0.88 10.44
C VAL A 164 30.74 -0.08 9.80
N ALA A 165 30.43 0.81 8.87
CA ALA A 165 31.42 1.63 8.16
C ALA A 165 32.22 2.55 9.10
N GLU A 166 31.61 3.04 10.18
CA GLU A 166 32.26 3.91 11.17
C GLU A 166 33.09 3.15 12.21
N ASN A 167 32.75 1.89 12.51
CA ASN A 167 33.31 1.13 13.63
C ASN A 167 33.97 -0.20 13.19
N LEU A 168 34.24 -0.36 11.89
CA LEU A 168 34.71 -1.62 11.31
C LEU A 168 36.00 -2.08 12.02
N GLU A 169 37.02 -1.23 12.02
CA GLU A 169 38.36 -1.53 12.51
C GLU A 169 38.48 -1.51 14.05
N SER A 170 37.55 -0.85 14.74
CA SER A 170 37.57 -0.73 16.20
C SER A 170 36.93 -1.92 16.89
N ASP A 171 35.71 -2.30 16.46
CA ASP A 171 34.83 -3.14 17.28
C ASP A 171 34.25 -4.35 16.53
N ILE A 172 34.41 -4.41 15.20
CA ILE A 172 33.70 -5.39 14.36
C ILE A 172 34.63 -6.48 13.84
N LEU A 173 35.79 -6.11 13.28
CA LEU A 173 36.69 -7.08 12.66
C LEU A 173 37.24 -8.09 13.66
N THR A 174 37.46 -9.30 13.16
CA THR A 174 38.32 -10.28 13.83
C THR A 174 39.78 -9.82 13.80
N ALA A 175 40.61 -10.38 14.69
CA ALA A 175 42.05 -10.07 14.73
C ALA A 175 42.74 -10.41 13.39
N GLN A 176 42.29 -11.47 12.72
CA GLN A 176 42.83 -11.89 11.43
C GLN A 176 42.48 -10.87 10.33
N GLU A 177 41.22 -10.48 10.20
CA GLU A 177 40.79 -9.51 9.19
C GLU A 177 41.39 -8.12 9.43
N LYS A 178 41.60 -7.75 10.70
CA LYS A 178 42.31 -6.52 11.05
C LYS A 178 43.75 -6.54 10.53
N SER A 179 44.48 -7.63 10.77
CA SER A 179 45.85 -7.79 10.26
C SER A 179 45.88 -7.86 8.73
N GLU A 180 44.88 -8.47 8.09
CA GLU A 180 44.72 -8.47 6.63
C GLU A 180 44.60 -7.05 6.08
N LEU A 181 43.70 -6.22 6.65
CA LEU A 181 43.53 -4.84 6.22
C LEU A 181 44.77 -3.98 6.50
N GLU A 182 45.44 -4.15 7.64
CA GLU A 182 46.70 -3.46 7.94
C GLU A 182 47.76 -3.76 6.87
N ASN A 183 47.94 -5.05 6.52
CA ASN A 183 48.86 -5.47 5.47
C ASN A 183 48.49 -4.91 4.08
N LEU A 184 47.19 -4.85 3.75
CA LEU A 184 46.73 -4.28 2.48
C LEU A 184 46.94 -2.76 2.43
N SER A 185 46.76 -2.06 3.56
CA SER A 185 46.96 -0.61 3.65
C SER A 185 48.41 -0.20 3.35
N GLU A 186 49.37 -1.08 3.61
CA GLU A 186 50.79 -0.88 3.30
C GLU A 186 51.14 -1.21 1.84
N LYS A 187 50.34 -2.05 1.17
CA LYS A 187 50.63 -2.59 -0.17
C LYS A 187 49.90 -1.86 -1.29
N SER A 188 48.60 -1.62 -1.12
CA SER A 188 47.74 -1.07 -2.16
C SER A 188 46.50 -0.43 -1.55
N ASN A 189 46.38 0.89 -1.73
CA ASN A 189 45.20 1.64 -1.29
C ASN A 189 43.92 1.17 -1.99
N GLU A 190 44.02 0.75 -3.26
CA GLU A 190 42.85 0.26 -4.01
C GLU A 190 42.35 -1.08 -3.45
N GLU A 191 43.26 -2.03 -3.22
CA GLU A 191 42.89 -3.34 -2.66
C GLU A 191 42.37 -3.21 -1.22
N PHE A 192 42.96 -2.30 -0.44
CA PHE A 192 42.48 -1.94 0.89
C PHE A 192 41.03 -1.44 0.85
N GLU A 193 40.72 -0.44 0.04
CA GLU A 193 39.36 0.12 -0.04
C GLU A 193 38.34 -0.89 -0.56
N GLN A 194 38.72 -1.72 -1.55
CA GLN A 194 37.85 -2.79 -2.06
C GLN A 194 37.55 -3.83 -0.97
N ARG A 195 38.58 -4.31 -0.26
CA ARG A 195 38.42 -5.31 0.80
C ARG A 195 37.63 -4.75 1.98
N ARG A 196 37.93 -3.51 2.37
CA ARG A 196 37.20 -2.78 3.41
C ARG A 196 35.71 -2.65 3.06
N ALA A 197 35.39 -2.21 1.84
CA ALA A 197 34.01 -2.09 1.39
C ALA A 197 33.28 -3.44 1.40
N GLN A 198 33.95 -4.52 0.98
CA GLN A 198 33.40 -5.88 1.05
C GLN A 198 33.08 -6.28 2.49
N LEU A 199 34.01 -6.07 3.43
CA LEU A 199 33.81 -6.37 4.85
C LEU A 199 32.65 -5.55 5.43
N VAL A 200 32.52 -4.27 5.08
CA VAL A 200 31.37 -3.45 5.49
C VAL A 200 30.05 -4.07 5.02
N ASP A 201 29.98 -4.50 3.75
CA ASP A 201 28.77 -5.12 3.20
C ASP A 201 28.46 -6.49 3.83
N ASP A 202 29.48 -7.31 4.07
CA ASP A 202 29.36 -8.63 4.70
C ASP A 202 28.84 -8.50 6.13
N TYR A 203 29.49 -7.68 6.97
CA TYR A 203 29.06 -7.45 8.35
C TYR A 203 27.71 -6.74 8.43
N THR A 204 27.40 -5.84 7.49
CA THR A 204 26.06 -5.24 7.39
C THR A 204 24.99 -6.31 7.16
N THR A 205 25.28 -7.28 6.30
CA THR A 205 24.38 -8.38 5.98
C THR A 205 24.20 -9.30 7.19
N ILE A 206 25.30 -9.72 7.84
CA ILE A 206 25.28 -10.55 9.04
C ILE A 206 24.42 -9.92 10.14
N LEU A 207 24.71 -8.66 10.52
CA LEU A 207 23.99 -7.98 11.59
C LEU A 207 22.51 -7.74 11.25
N LEU A 208 22.18 -7.59 9.97
CA LEU A 208 20.80 -7.48 9.51
C LEU A 208 20.06 -8.82 9.63
N GLU A 209 20.66 -9.92 9.21
CA GLU A 209 20.08 -11.26 9.34
C GLU A 209 19.87 -11.65 10.81
N GLU A 210 20.86 -11.41 11.68
CA GLU A 210 20.68 -11.61 13.11
C GLU A 210 19.52 -10.77 13.67
N LYS A 211 19.35 -9.53 13.20
CA LYS A 211 18.24 -8.68 13.62
C LYS A 211 16.90 -9.25 13.16
N LYS A 212 16.81 -9.75 11.92
CA LYS A 212 15.61 -10.41 11.39
C LYS A 212 15.27 -11.64 12.20
N GLU A 213 16.24 -12.50 12.47
CA GLU A 213 16.08 -13.72 13.27
C GLU A 213 15.58 -13.39 14.68
N ARG A 214 16.20 -12.43 15.37
CA ARG A 214 15.74 -11.94 16.68
C ARG A 214 14.29 -11.45 16.66
N ILE A 215 13.88 -10.77 15.58
CA ILE A 215 12.51 -10.26 15.43
C ILE A 215 11.51 -11.36 15.07
N ALA A 216 11.91 -12.36 14.29
CA ALA A 216 11.07 -13.51 13.96
C ALA A 216 10.77 -14.35 15.22
N ASN A 217 11.74 -14.45 16.13
CA ASN A 217 11.69 -15.31 17.32
C ASN A 217 11.25 -14.60 18.62
N THR A 218 10.73 -13.37 18.56
CA THR A 218 10.18 -12.68 19.75
C THR A 218 8.66 -12.77 19.83
N ASP A 219 8.10 -12.74 21.04
CA ASP A 219 6.65 -12.63 21.24
C ASP A 219 6.07 -11.25 20.93
N LYS A 220 6.92 -10.23 20.75
CA LYS A 220 6.46 -8.88 20.41
C LYS A 220 5.88 -8.84 18.99
N ALA A 221 4.73 -8.18 18.84
CA ALA A 221 4.11 -7.96 17.54
C ALA A 221 4.99 -7.07 16.64
N SER A 222 5.35 -7.57 15.46
CA SER A 222 6.15 -6.85 14.46
C SER A 222 5.65 -7.17 13.05
N ASN A 223 5.89 -6.27 12.10
CA ASN A 223 5.52 -6.51 10.70
C ASN A 223 6.21 -7.75 10.14
N TYR A 224 7.53 -7.86 10.36
CA TYR A 224 8.33 -8.96 9.82
C TYR A 224 7.95 -10.32 10.40
N ARG A 225 7.75 -10.43 11.72
CA ARG A 225 7.32 -11.68 12.35
C ARG A 225 5.99 -12.16 11.76
N HIS A 226 5.02 -11.27 11.61
CA HIS A 226 3.71 -11.63 11.08
C HIS A 226 3.76 -11.92 9.57
N PHE A 227 4.61 -11.21 8.82
CA PHE A 227 4.90 -11.54 7.43
C PHE A 227 5.43 -12.97 7.31
N VAL A 228 6.46 -13.32 8.07
CA VAL A 228 7.02 -14.68 8.05
C VAL A 228 5.96 -15.71 8.44
N LYS A 229 5.33 -15.53 9.62
CA LYS A 229 4.39 -16.49 10.21
C LYS A 229 3.14 -16.75 9.35
N TYR A 230 2.57 -15.73 8.73
CA TYR A 230 1.26 -15.88 8.07
C TYR A 230 1.36 -15.91 6.55
N LEU A 231 2.46 -15.43 5.97
CA LEU A 231 2.59 -15.25 4.53
C LEU A 231 3.75 -16.08 3.92
N LYS A 232 4.74 -16.51 4.71
CA LYS A 232 5.92 -17.24 4.22
C LYS A 232 6.07 -18.67 4.76
N SER A 233 5.66 -18.96 5.99
CA SER A 233 6.06 -20.19 6.68
C SER A 233 5.18 -21.43 6.41
N ALA A 234 4.26 -21.38 5.45
CA ALA A 234 3.44 -22.53 5.09
C ALA A 234 4.15 -23.36 4.00
N ASP A 235 3.86 -24.66 3.90
CA ASP A 235 4.42 -25.54 2.86
C ASP A 235 4.17 -25.00 1.44
N SER A 236 3.01 -24.36 1.24
CA SER A 236 2.72 -23.51 0.10
C SER A 236 2.59 -22.06 0.58
N PRO A 237 3.68 -21.27 0.56
CA PRO A 237 3.68 -19.88 0.99
C PRO A 237 2.71 -19.03 0.18
N PHE A 238 1.98 -18.13 0.83
CA PHE A 238 1.13 -17.19 0.09
C PHE A 238 1.96 -16.21 -0.74
N ILE A 239 3.05 -15.67 -0.16
CA ILE A 239 4.03 -14.86 -0.89
C ILE A 239 5.12 -15.78 -1.42
N ALA A 240 5.16 -15.93 -2.74
CA ALA A 240 6.09 -16.82 -3.42
C ALA A 240 7.55 -16.40 -3.22
N GLU A 241 8.49 -17.36 -3.29
CA GLU A 241 9.88 -17.02 -3.56
C GLU A 241 10.03 -16.61 -5.02
N CYS A 242 10.88 -15.62 -5.28
CA CYS A 242 11.06 -15.16 -6.66
C CYS A 242 11.70 -16.23 -7.55
N ASP A 243 12.51 -17.13 -6.97
CA ASP A 243 13.17 -18.20 -7.72
C ASP A 243 12.18 -19.27 -8.19
N ASP A 244 11.06 -19.44 -7.49
CA ASP A 244 9.99 -20.40 -7.84
C ASP A 244 9.12 -19.93 -8.99
N ILE A 245 9.09 -18.62 -9.26
CA ILE A 245 8.22 -18.01 -10.29
C ILE A 245 8.99 -17.29 -11.40
N LYS A 246 10.33 -17.35 -11.39
CA LYS A 246 11.20 -16.61 -12.33
C LYS A 246 10.99 -16.99 -13.80
N ASP A 247 10.52 -18.20 -14.04
CA ASP A 247 10.29 -18.75 -15.38
C ASP A 247 8.81 -18.65 -15.80
N ASN A 248 7.94 -18.18 -14.91
CA ASN A 248 6.53 -17.99 -15.22
C ASN A 248 6.35 -16.75 -16.08
N GLN A 249 5.84 -16.89 -17.31
CA GLN A 249 5.58 -15.71 -18.16
C GLN A 249 4.54 -14.75 -17.56
N VAL A 250 3.69 -15.24 -16.67
CA VAL A 250 2.56 -14.51 -16.09
C VAL A 250 2.53 -14.78 -14.60
N ILE A 251 2.61 -13.73 -13.79
CA ILE A 251 2.57 -13.84 -12.34
C ILE A 251 1.34 -13.15 -11.76
N ARG A 252 0.87 -13.67 -10.62
CA ARG A 252 -0.18 -13.03 -9.81
C ARG A 252 0.45 -12.29 -8.65
N GLN A 253 -0.15 -11.16 -8.29
CA GLN A 253 0.40 -10.29 -7.26
C GLN A 253 -0.72 -9.64 -6.43
N ILE A 254 -0.42 -9.31 -5.16
CA ILE A 254 -1.30 -8.55 -4.25
C ILE A 254 -0.70 -7.19 -3.92
N ILE A 255 -1.53 -6.15 -3.85
CA ILE A 255 -1.07 -4.79 -3.53
C ILE A 255 -0.58 -4.70 -2.07
N ARG A 256 0.43 -3.87 -1.83
CA ARG A 256 1.06 -3.65 -0.51
C ARG A 256 1.51 -2.20 -0.30
N GLY A 257 1.77 -1.86 0.96
CA GLY A 257 2.24 -0.52 1.38
C GLY A 257 3.66 -0.25 0.90
N ALA A 258 4.05 1.01 0.72
CA ALA A 258 5.34 1.38 0.12
C ALA A 258 6.57 0.78 0.84
N ASP A 259 6.47 0.55 2.16
CA ASP A 259 7.48 -0.06 3.02
C ASP A 259 7.27 -1.58 3.26
N GLY A 260 6.27 -2.17 2.62
CA GLY A 260 5.88 -3.57 2.77
C GLY A 260 5.00 -3.87 3.99
N THR A 261 4.68 -2.89 4.82
CA THR A 261 4.07 -3.18 6.13
C THR A 261 2.54 -3.30 6.13
N ASP A 262 1.91 -3.01 4.99
CA ASP A 262 0.47 -3.08 4.76
C ASP A 262 0.13 -3.96 3.56
N ILE A 263 -1.08 -4.53 3.53
CA ILE A 263 -1.51 -5.42 2.45
C ILE A 263 -2.97 -5.19 2.04
N GLY A 264 -3.27 -5.42 0.76
CA GLY A 264 -4.61 -5.49 0.22
C GLY A 264 -5.25 -4.13 -0.12
N PRO A 265 -6.50 -4.13 -0.62
CA PRO A 265 -7.15 -2.97 -1.25
C PRO A 265 -7.46 -1.80 -0.32
N VAL A 266 -7.28 -2.01 0.98
CA VAL A 266 -7.43 -0.99 2.02
C VAL A 266 -6.14 -0.80 2.82
N GLN A 267 -5.05 -1.48 2.47
CA GLN A 267 -3.73 -1.35 3.12
C GLN A 267 -3.80 -1.56 4.63
N LEU A 268 -4.13 -2.78 5.05
CA LEU A 268 -4.17 -3.14 6.48
C LEU A 268 -2.78 -3.54 6.95
N SER A 269 -2.32 -2.88 8.01
CA SER A 269 -1.03 -3.17 8.66
C SER A 269 -0.90 -4.61 9.15
N LEU A 270 0.20 -5.25 8.76
CA LEU A 270 0.60 -6.58 9.21
C LEU A 270 0.85 -6.63 10.72
N ARG A 271 1.28 -5.52 11.33
CA ARG A 271 1.50 -5.42 12.78
C ARG A 271 0.20 -5.26 13.57
N TRP A 272 -0.71 -4.40 13.12
CA TRP A 272 -1.85 -3.97 13.95
C TRP A 272 -3.13 -4.79 13.74
N HIS A 273 -3.24 -5.53 12.63
CA HIS A 273 -4.45 -6.28 12.29
C HIS A 273 -4.20 -7.79 12.21
N TYR A 274 -3.15 -8.28 12.87
CA TYR A 274 -2.72 -9.66 12.68
C TYR A 274 -3.72 -10.70 13.19
N ASP A 275 -4.34 -10.47 14.35
CA ASP A 275 -5.19 -11.43 15.04
C ASP A 275 -6.54 -11.64 14.34
N LYS A 276 -7.12 -10.55 13.83
CA LYS A 276 -8.48 -10.54 13.28
C LYS A 276 -8.54 -10.58 11.76
N PHE A 277 -7.48 -10.20 11.07
CA PHE A 277 -7.44 -10.14 9.61
C PHE A 277 -6.40 -11.11 9.03
N LEU A 278 -5.13 -10.98 9.42
CA LEU A 278 -4.04 -11.75 8.81
C LEU A 278 -4.10 -13.24 9.18
N ALA A 279 -4.22 -13.56 10.46
CA ALA A 279 -4.31 -14.93 10.98
C ALA A 279 -5.56 -15.67 10.48
N LYS A 280 -6.62 -14.93 10.17
CA LYS A 280 -7.87 -15.45 9.60
C LYS A 280 -7.85 -15.52 8.07
N LYS A 281 -6.72 -15.21 7.44
CA LYS A 281 -6.53 -15.20 5.99
C LYS A 281 -7.58 -14.38 5.22
N MET A 282 -8.15 -13.36 5.85
CA MET A 282 -9.18 -12.51 5.23
C MET A 282 -8.66 -11.77 3.99
N TYR A 283 -7.34 -11.60 3.87
CA TYR A 283 -6.72 -11.02 2.69
C TYR A 283 -7.05 -11.79 1.41
N LEU A 284 -7.36 -13.11 1.47
CA LEU A 284 -7.71 -13.96 0.33
C LEU A 284 -9.07 -13.61 -0.31
N SER A 285 -9.96 -12.95 0.44
CA SER A 285 -11.29 -12.54 -0.04
C SER A 285 -11.40 -11.02 -0.11
N LEU A 286 -11.85 -10.53 -1.26
CA LEU A 286 -12.14 -9.10 -1.42
C LEU A 286 -13.26 -8.66 -0.46
N ARG A 287 -14.29 -9.51 -0.31
CA ARG A 287 -15.45 -9.21 0.53
C ARG A 287 -15.07 -9.14 2.01
N ASP A 288 -14.31 -10.12 2.51
CA ASP A 288 -13.87 -10.11 3.90
C ASP A 288 -12.93 -8.95 4.20
N THR A 289 -12.02 -8.65 3.27
CA THR A 289 -11.12 -7.50 3.40
C THR A 289 -11.89 -6.19 3.50
N PHE A 290 -12.89 -5.97 2.65
CA PHE A 290 -13.74 -4.78 2.74
C PHE A 290 -14.59 -4.76 4.01
N ASN A 291 -15.26 -5.86 4.35
CA ASN A 291 -16.06 -5.98 5.56
C ASN A 291 -15.24 -5.59 6.80
N TYR A 292 -14.01 -6.10 6.93
CA TYR A 292 -13.11 -5.77 8.03
C TYR A 292 -12.61 -4.31 7.97
N GLY A 293 -12.02 -3.89 6.85
CA GLY A 293 -11.42 -2.57 6.71
C GLY A 293 -12.44 -1.42 6.85
N LEU A 294 -13.63 -1.60 6.25
CA LEU A 294 -14.72 -0.64 6.37
C LEU A 294 -15.26 -0.57 7.80
N LYS A 295 -15.41 -1.71 8.52
CA LYS A 295 -15.78 -1.68 9.94
C LYS A 295 -14.74 -0.95 10.80
N TYR A 296 -13.45 -1.17 10.50
CA TYR A 296 -12.37 -0.51 11.22
C TYR A 296 -12.43 1.02 11.05
N ILE A 297 -12.48 1.53 9.82
CA ILE A 297 -12.58 2.99 9.59
C ILE A 297 -13.93 3.56 10.04
N HIS A 298 -15.01 2.79 9.91
CA HIS A 298 -16.35 3.16 10.38
C HIS A 298 -16.37 3.43 11.90
N SER A 299 -15.64 2.64 12.70
CA SER A 299 -15.57 2.86 14.15
C SER A 299 -15.04 4.26 14.50
N GLY A 300 -14.05 4.75 13.74
CA GLY A 300 -13.53 6.10 13.86
C GLY A 300 -14.53 7.14 13.38
N PHE A 301 -15.07 6.93 12.17
CA PHE A 301 -16.08 7.79 11.57
C PHE A 301 -17.25 8.03 12.52
N LYS A 302 -17.84 6.96 13.09
CA LYS A 302 -18.98 7.02 14.01
C LYS A 302 -18.69 7.93 15.20
N LYS A 303 -17.55 7.73 15.86
CA LYS A 303 -17.14 8.55 17.00
C LYS A 303 -16.99 10.02 16.60
N ILE A 304 -16.28 10.28 15.51
CA ILE A 304 -15.97 11.63 15.05
C ILE A 304 -17.25 12.37 14.63
N TYR A 305 -18.15 11.69 13.92
CA TYR A 305 -19.43 12.24 13.48
C TYR A 305 -20.28 12.69 14.68
N TYR A 306 -20.53 11.79 15.64
CA TYR A 306 -21.38 12.14 16.79
C TYR A 306 -20.73 13.15 17.74
N ASP A 307 -19.40 13.14 17.89
CA ASP A 307 -18.71 14.16 18.67
C ASP A 307 -18.74 15.53 17.97
N ALA A 308 -18.57 15.58 16.64
CA ALA A 308 -18.79 16.78 15.83
C ALA A 308 -20.22 17.29 15.94
N ASP A 309 -21.20 16.39 15.99
CA ASP A 309 -22.61 16.72 16.12
C ASP A 309 -22.93 17.42 17.44
N LYS A 310 -22.36 16.94 18.55
CA LYS A 310 -22.50 17.58 19.87
C LYS A 310 -21.96 19.01 19.88
N ILE A 311 -20.87 19.26 19.16
CA ILE A 311 -20.23 20.58 19.10
C ILE A 311 -21.11 21.59 18.35
N LYS A 312 -21.83 21.14 17.31
CA LYS A 312 -22.67 22.01 16.45
C LYS A 312 -23.74 22.77 17.25
N ASN A 313 -24.24 22.16 18.34
CA ASN A 313 -25.33 22.67 19.16
C ASN A 313 -24.88 23.27 20.51
N SER A 314 -23.57 23.29 20.78
CA SER A 314 -23.06 23.77 22.07
C SER A 314 -23.19 25.29 22.21
N LYS A 315 -23.92 25.75 23.24
CA LYS A 315 -24.04 27.18 23.61
C LYS A 315 -22.83 27.72 24.36
N SER A 316 -22.09 26.85 25.05
CA SER A 316 -20.84 27.22 25.69
C SER A 316 -19.74 27.33 24.63
N LYS A 317 -18.83 28.31 24.78
CA LYS A 317 -17.52 28.39 24.12
C LYS A 317 -16.66 27.20 24.59
N VAL A 318 -17.18 25.97 24.48
CA VAL A 318 -16.57 24.75 25.00
C VAL A 318 -15.21 24.64 24.33
N LYS A 319 -14.19 24.75 25.20
CA LYS A 319 -12.77 24.48 24.97
C LYS A 319 -12.58 23.59 23.75
N LYS A 320 -11.89 24.11 22.73
CA LYS A 320 -11.19 23.38 21.64
C LYS A 320 -11.47 21.87 21.69
N SER A 321 -12.66 21.43 21.32
CA SER A 321 -12.90 20.01 21.16
C SER A 321 -12.00 19.55 20.00
N SER A 322 -11.48 18.33 20.06
CA SER A 322 -10.59 17.77 19.03
C SER A 322 -11.23 17.68 17.64
N TYR A 323 -12.49 18.12 17.47
CA TYR A 323 -13.30 18.02 16.26
C TYR A 323 -13.87 19.37 15.81
N GLY A 324 -13.52 20.49 16.46
CA GLY A 324 -14.03 21.81 16.07
C GLY A 324 -13.70 22.20 14.63
N CYS A 325 -12.60 21.68 14.06
CA CYS A 325 -12.26 21.90 12.66
C CYS A 325 -13.27 21.32 11.66
N LEU A 326 -14.13 20.39 12.11
CA LEU A 326 -15.12 19.69 11.29
C LEU A 326 -16.46 20.43 11.25
N VAL A 327 -16.64 21.47 12.06
CA VAL A 327 -17.90 22.20 12.21
C VAL A 327 -17.71 23.64 11.74
N SER A 328 -18.64 24.10 10.89
CA SER A 328 -18.72 25.49 10.41
C SER A 328 -20.18 25.91 10.40
N ASP A 329 -20.50 27.10 10.90
CA ASP A 329 -21.86 27.66 10.90
C ASP A 329 -22.91 26.72 11.52
N LYS A 330 -22.57 26.09 12.65
CA LYS A 330 -23.39 25.10 13.37
C LYS A 330 -23.78 23.88 12.52
N LYS A 331 -23.03 23.60 11.45
CA LYS A 331 -23.20 22.42 10.59
C LYS A 331 -21.89 21.64 10.49
N ILE A 332 -22.00 20.32 10.37
CA ILE A 332 -20.84 19.47 10.09
C ILE A 332 -20.45 19.68 8.63
N ASN A 333 -19.17 19.93 8.38
CA ASN A 333 -18.60 19.94 7.04
C ASN A 333 -18.27 18.50 6.64
N PHE A 334 -19.10 17.88 5.81
CA PHE A 334 -18.96 16.46 5.45
C PHE A 334 -17.66 16.14 4.70
N LYS A 335 -17.13 17.07 3.90
CA LYS A 335 -15.82 16.88 3.25
C LYS A 335 -14.71 16.80 4.30
N LYS A 336 -14.75 17.67 5.32
CA LYS A 336 -13.81 17.62 6.45
C LYS A 336 -14.04 16.37 7.32
N LEU A 337 -15.28 15.95 7.53
CA LEU A 337 -15.61 14.72 8.26
C LEU A 337 -15.00 13.48 7.60
N VAL A 338 -15.19 13.30 6.29
CA VAL A 338 -14.64 12.17 5.52
C VAL A 338 -13.10 12.17 5.62
N ARG A 339 -12.46 13.32 5.40
CA ARG A 339 -11.00 13.48 5.55
C ARG A 339 -10.54 13.18 6.99
N GLY A 340 -11.23 13.72 7.98
CA GLY A 340 -10.90 13.59 9.40
C GLY A 340 -11.07 12.16 9.93
N ALA A 341 -12.05 11.42 9.42
CA ALA A 341 -12.25 10.01 9.74
C ALA A 341 -11.04 9.16 9.34
N TRP A 342 -10.57 9.35 8.11
CA TRP A 342 -9.36 8.74 7.61
C TRP A 342 -8.11 9.21 8.38
N ALA A 343 -7.90 10.52 8.47
CA ALA A 343 -6.72 11.12 9.08
C ALA A 343 -6.52 10.67 10.53
N GLY A 344 -7.60 10.65 11.31
CA GLY A 344 -7.56 10.28 12.72
C GLY A 344 -7.43 8.77 12.92
N LYS A 345 -8.51 8.03 12.65
CA LYS A 345 -8.58 6.61 13.02
C LYS A 345 -7.68 5.73 12.16
N TYR A 346 -7.69 5.95 10.84
CA TYR A 346 -6.99 5.07 9.92
C TYR A 346 -5.50 5.38 9.89
N ASN A 347 -5.14 6.59 9.46
CA ASN A 347 -3.76 7.00 9.24
C ASN A 347 -2.98 7.30 10.54
N GLN A 348 -3.65 7.67 11.63
CA GLN A 348 -2.99 8.01 12.89
C GLN A 348 -3.36 7.10 14.07
N GLY A 349 -4.25 6.12 13.85
CA GLY A 349 -4.74 5.22 14.89
C GLY A 349 -5.63 5.87 15.96
N GLN A 350 -5.83 7.18 15.92
CA GLN A 350 -6.36 7.99 17.01
C GLN A 350 -7.32 9.05 16.50
N THR A 351 -8.60 8.97 16.89
CA THR A 351 -9.63 9.89 16.41
C THR A 351 -9.37 11.34 16.83
N TYR A 352 -8.70 11.62 17.94
CA TYR A 352 -8.45 13.02 18.34
C TYR A 352 -7.48 13.77 17.40
N LYS A 353 -6.75 13.05 16.53
CA LYS A 353 -5.87 13.62 15.51
C LYS A 353 -6.60 13.99 14.21
N SER A 354 -7.92 13.80 14.13
CA SER A 354 -8.71 14.12 12.93
C SER A 354 -8.55 15.55 12.42
N CYS A 355 -8.28 16.52 13.31
CA CYS A 355 -8.11 17.92 12.90
C CYS A 355 -6.74 18.28 12.31
N ARG A 356 -5.81 17.32 12.18
CA ARG A 356 -4.59 17.51 11.37
C ARG A 356 -4.89 17.90 9.92
N ILE A 357 -6.09 17.57 9.42
CA ILE A 357 -6.54 17.98 8.08
C ILE A 357 -6.54 19.50 7.85
N SER A 358 -6.58 20.31 8.93
CA SER A 358 -6.48 21.76 8.87
C SER A 358 -5.07 22.25 8.55
N ASP A 359 -4.03 21.44 8.76
CA ASP A 359 -2.66 21.80 8.41
C ASP A 359 -2.51 21.97 6.90
N VAL A 360 -3.24 21.19 6.10
CA VAL A 360 -3.32 21.35 4.64
C VAL A 360 -3.82 22.75 4.26
N GLU A 361 -4.91 23.20 4.88
CA GLU A 361 -5.51 24.53 4.61
C GLU A 361 -4.55 25.66 5.01
N LYS A 362 -3.83 25.49 6.13
CA LYS A 362 -2.80 26.43 6.59
C LYS A 362 -1.59 26.48 5.66
N ILE A 363 -1.11 25.33 5.18
CA ILE A 363 0.03 25.25 4.24
C ILE A 363 -0.36 25.88 2.89
N GLU A 364 -1.57 25.61 2.38
CA GLU A 364 -2.08 26.24 1.15
C GLU A 364 -2.12 27.77 1.28
N LEU A 365 -2.67 28.27 2.38
CA LEU A 365 -2.70 29.71 2.67
C LEU A 365 -1.29 30.30 2.81
N LEU A 366 -0.36 29.58 3.46
CA LEU A 366 1.03 30.01 3.57
C LEU A 366 1.69 30.14 2.20
N GLN A 367 1.49 29.16 1.30
CA GLN A 367 2.01 29.21 -0.06
C GLN A 367 1.43 30.39 -0.86
N GLU A 368 0.12 30.64 -0.74
CA GLU A 368 -0.53 31.78 -1.40
C GLU A 368 0.01 33.12 -0.90
N LEU A 369 0.16 33.29 0.42
CA LEU A 369 0.72 34.51 1.01
C LEU A 369 2.19 34.72 0.62
N LYS A 370 2.98 33.64 0.48
CA LYS A 370 4.38 33.73 0.04
C LYS A 370 4.53 34.19 -1.41
N LYS A 371 3.57 33.88 -2.29
CA LYS A 371 3.56 34.29 -3.71
C LYS A 371 3.26 35.78 -3.92
N LYS A 372 2.74 36.49 -2.93
CA LYS A 372 2.44 37.93 -3.06
C LYS A 372 3.73 38.75 -3.24
N LEU A 373 3.78 39.57 -4.29
CA LEU A 373 4.91 40.45 -4.63
C LEU A 373 5.18 41.47 -3.53
N PHE A 374 4.14 42.20 -3.09
CA PHE A 374 4.22 43.14 -1.97
C PHE A 374 3.61 42.54 -0.70
N LYS A 375 4.42 42.45 0.36
CA LYS A 375 4.02 41.88 1.66
C LYS A 375 3.99 42.97 2.73
N SER A 376 2.78 43.40 3.09
CA SER A 376 2.59 44.32 4.22
C SER A 376 3.09 43.72 5.54
N ARG A 377 3.33 44.55 6.56
CA ARG A 377 3.73 44.10 7.92
C ARG A 377 2.76 43.05 8.48
N LYS A 378 1.45 43.19 8.22
CA LYS A 378 0.41 42.23 8.64
C LYS A 378 0.57 40.88 7.92
N VAL A 379 0.84 40.90 6.62
CA VAL A 379 1.10 39.67 5.84
C VAL A 379 2.37 38.97 6.34
N LYS A 380 3.46 39.71 6.57
CA LYS A 380 4.71 39.15 7.12
C LYS A 380 4.48 38.48 8.49
N LYS A 381 3.74 39.14 9.41
CA LYS A 381 3.37 38.55 10.72
C LYS A 381 2.55 37.26 10.56
N LYS A 382 1.60 37.24 9.61
CA LYS A 382 0.76 36.07 9.36
C LYS A 382 1.56 34.90 8.77
N ILE A 383 2.51 35.17 7.88
CA ILE A 383 3.44 34.16 7.34
C ILE A 383 4.24 33.54 8.48
N ALA A 384 4.90 34.34 9.32
CA ALA A 384 5.71 33.84 10.43
C ALA A 384 4.89 33.00 11.44
N ALA A 385 3.65 33.40 11.72
CA ALA A 385 2.75 32.63 12.57
C ALA A 385 2.40 31.27 11.95
N LEU A 386 2.06 31.24 10.65
CA LEU A 386 1.74 29.99 9.95
C LEU A 386 2.95 29.06 9.86
N GLU A 387 4.15 29.57 9.58
CA GLU A 387 5.39 28.78 9.55
C GLU A 387 5.68 28.12 10.90
N LYS A 388 5.41 28.82 12.00
CA LYS A 388 5.53 28.25 13.36
C LYS A 388 4.49 27.14 13.62
N GLU A 389 3.29 27.26 13.05
CA GLU A 389 2.23 26.27 13.26
C GLU A 389 2.40 24.99 12.45
N VAL A 390 2.79 25.09 11.17
CA VAL A 390 2.84 23.93 10.25
C VAL A 390 4.26 23.40 10.00
N GLY A 391 5.28 24.13 10.46
CA GLY A 391 6.69 23.80 10.24
C GLY A 391 7.09 23.86 8.75
N MET A 392 8.16 23.14 8.40
CA MET A 392 8.70 23.07 7.03
C MET A 392 8.05 21.98 6.16
N MET A 393 6.88 21.47 6.54
CA MET A 393 6.25 20.38 5.81
C MET A 393 5.75 20.83 4.43
N SER A 394 6.20 20.16 3.38
CA SER A 394 5.72 20.39 2.01
C SER A 394 4.29 19.85 1.85
N LEU A 395 3.43 20.64 1.20
CA LEU A 395 2.06 20.24 0.85
C LEU A 395 2.03 18.90 0.09
N LYS A 396 2.95 18.71 -0.87
CA LYS A 396 3.05 17.49 -1.69
C LYS A 396 3.49 16.26 -0.89
N ARG A 397 4.08 16.45 0.29
CA ARG A 397 4.46 15.35 1.20
C ARG A 397 3.40 15.09 2.27
N HIS A 398 2.39 15.94 2.38
CA HIS A 398 1.37 15.81 3.40
C HIS A 398 0.32 14.75 3.00
N PRO A 399 0.11 13.68 3.79
CA PRO A 399 -0.81 12.61 3.43
C PRO A 399 -2.27 13.10 3.26
N ASP A 400 -2.73 14.02 4.12
CA ASP A 400 -4.08 14.60 4.03
C ASP A 400 -4.31 15.51 2.81
N TYR A 401 -3.24 15.94 2.12
CA TYR A 401 -3.35 16.66 0.85
C TYR A 401 -3.74 15.70 -0.28
N HIS A 402 -3.09 14.53 -0.35
CA HIS A 402 -3.42 13.50 -1.33
C HIS A 402 -4.82 12.92 -1.12
N PHE A 403 -5.21 12.71 0.14
CA PHE A 403 -6.58 12.29 0.44
C PHE A 403 -7.61 13.35 0.02
N LYS A 404 -7.34 14.65 0.25
CA LYS A 404 -8.21 15.76 -0.22
C LYS A 404 -8.41 15.69 -1.73
N ASN A 405 -7.35 15.45 -2.50
CA ASN A 405 -7.43 15.34 -3.96
C ASN A 405 -8.21 14.10 -4.41
N ASN A 406 -8.01 12.96 -3.75
CA ASN A 406 -8.75 11.73 -4.02
C ASN A 406 -10.24 11.87 -3.68
N LEU A 407 -10.60 12.57 -2.59
CA LEU A 407 -11.99 12.89 -2.30
C LEU A 407 -12.61 13.79 -3.39
N ALA A 408 -11.89 14.81 -3.84
CA ALA A 408 -12.35 15.67 -4.94
C ALA A 408 -12.58 14.87 -6.23
N LYS A 409 -11.72 13.87 -6.49
CA LYS A 409 -11.87 12.94 -7.61
C LYS A 409 -13.09 12.04 -7.47
N ALA A 410 -13.33 11.47 -6.28
CA ALA A 410 -14.51 10.65 -6.03
C ALA A 410 -15.81 11.45 -6.22
N ILE A 411 -15.82 12.70 -5.75
CA ILE A 411 -16.93 13.64 -5.96
C ILE A 411 -17.19 13.92 -7.45
N SER A 412 -16.16 13.86 -8.31
CA SER A 412 -16.31 14.12 -9.74
C SER A 412 -16.68 12.88 -10.56
N PHE A 413 -16.83 11.68 -9.96
CA PHE A 413 -17.15 10.46 -10.71
C PHE A 413 -18.46 10.52 -11.48
N VAL A 414 -19.42 11.34 -11.05
CA VAL A 414 -20.67 11.60 -11.78
C VAL A 414 -20.47 12.31 -13.12
N LYS A 415 -19.32 12.95 -13.32
CA LYS A 415 -18.96 13.67 -14.54
C LYS A 415 -18.10 12.85 -15.51
N SER A 416 -17.76 11.60 -15.15
CA SER A 416 -16.88 10.75 -15.94
C SER A 416 -17.54 9.41 -16.25
N ASP A 417 -17.37 8.95 -17.47
CA ASP A 417 -17.77 7.61 -17.93
C ASP A 417 -16.90 6.49 -17.35
N ARG A 418 -15.83 6.83 -16.60
CA ARG A 418 -14.93 5.90 -15.92
C ARG A 418 -14.72 6.26 -14.45
N ILE A 419 -14.32 5.27 -13.65
CA ILE A 419 -13.97 5.43 -12.23
C ILE A 419 -12.60 4.79 -12.01
N GLY A 420 -11.74 5.42 -11.21
CA GLY A 420 -10.41 4.88 -10.90
C GLY A 420 -9.41 5.89 -10.35
N TYR A 421 -8.26 5.37 -9.89
CA TYR A 421 -7.17 6.18 -9.33
C TYR A 421 -6.44 7.03 -10.39
N SER A 422 -6.21 6.49 -11.58
CA SER A 422 -5.60 7.16 -12.74
C SER A 422 -6.36 6.76 -14.01
N ASN A 423 -6.02 7.36 -15.16
CA ASN A 423 -6.60 6.95 -16.44
C ASN A 423 -6.27 5.47 -16.74
N SER A 424 -5.03 5.03 -16.47
CA SER A 424 -4.60 3.65 -16.72
C SER A 424 -5.24 2.61 -15.78
N LEU A 425 -5.65 3.02 -14.57
CA LEU A 425 -6.33 2.14 -13.60
C LEU A 425 -7.84 2.34 -13.56
N SER A 426 -8.38 3.15 -14.45
CA SER A 426 -9.82 3.40 -14.50
C SER A 426 -10.57 2.31 -15.27
N PHE A 427 -11.83 2.12 -14.92
CA PHE A 427 -12.73 1.14 -15.50
C PHE A 427 -14.12 1.73 -15.72
N LYS A 428 -14.85 1.16 -16.68
CA LYS A 428 -16.28 1.37 -16.86
C LYS A 428 -17.05 0.40 -15.96
N LEU A 429 -18.25 0.82 -15.58
CA LEU A 429 -19.19 0.04 -14.77
C LEU A 429 -20.43 -0.29 -15.57
N SER A 430 -21.14 -1.35 -15.17
CA SER A 430 -22.49 -1.60 -15.68
C SER A 430 -23.42 -0.43 -15.33
N PRO A 431 -24.54 -0.23 -16.08
CA PRO A 431 -25.50 0.82 -15.75
C PRO A 431 -25.97 0.79 -14.30
N SER A 432 -26.26 -0.41 -13.76
CA SER A 432 -26.73 -0.57 -12.36
C SER A 432 -25.69 -0.12 -11.32
N THR A 433 -24.44 -0.56 -11.46
CA THR A 433 -23.36 -0.17 -10.52
C THR A 433 -23.02 1.31 -10.67
N ARG A 434 -23.05 1.84 -11.90
CA ARG A 434 -22.90 3.27 -12.16
C ARG A 434 -23.97 4.10 -11.46
N LEU A 435 -25.24 3.69 -11.55
CA LEU A 435 -26.35 4.37 -10.87
C LEU A 435 -26.16 4.37 -9.34
N ALA A 436 -25.71 3.26 -8.75
CA ALA A 436 -25.39 3.20 -7.32
C ALA A 436 -24.24 4.16 -6.93
N VAL A 437 -23.16 4.24 -7.71
CA VAL A 437 -22.09 5.22 -7.46
C VAL A 437 -22.62 6.65 -7.59
N ASN A 438 -23.41 6.94 -8.62
CA ASN A 438 -23.99 8.26 -8.83
C ASN A 438 -24.93 8.64 -7.68
N GLU A 439 -25.74 7.70 -7.17
CA GLU A 439 -26.60 7.91 -5.99
C GLU A 439 -25.76 8.31 -4.77
N ILE A 440 -24.66 7.59 -4.47
CA ILE A 440 -23.76 7.92 -3.35
C ILE A 440 -23.17 9.33 -3.52
N VAL A 441 -22.65 9.65 -4.71
CA VAL A 441 -21.98 10.93 -4.96
C VAL A 441 -22.97 12.10 -4.92
N ASN A 442 -24.13 11.95 -5.56
CA ASN A 442 -25.16 12.99 -5.58
C ASN A 442 -25.74 13.22 -4.18
N ASN A 443 -26.01 12.14 -3.42
CA ASN A 443 -26.50 12.24 -2.05
C ASN A 443 -25.48 12.93 -1.11
N PHE A 444 -24.18 12.71 -1.31
CA PHE A 444 -23.13 13.42 -0.58
C PHE A 444 -23.03 14.90 -0.98
N ASN A 445 -23.11 15.23 -2.26
CA ASN A 445 -22.99 16.60 -2.76
C ASN A 445 -24.19 17.49 -2.43
N ASN A 446 -25.40 16.93 -2.48
CA ASN A 446 -26.64 17.72 -2.44
C ASN A 446 -27.15 18.01 -1.02
N GLY A 447 -26.57 17.44 0.04
CA GLY A 447 -26.78 17.89 1.42
C GLY A 447 -28.24 17.97 1.93
N LYS A 448 -29.23 17.33 1.27
CA LYS A 448 -30.64 17.30 1.67
C LYS A 448 -30.98 16.01 2.44
N PRO A 449 -31.23 16.07 3.77
CA PRO A 449 -31.68 14.94 4.59
C PRO A 449 -33.18 14.64 4.40
N THR A 450 -33.65 14.59 3.15
CA THR A 450 -34.90 13.91 2.72
C THR A 450 -34.65 12.99 1.53
N GLY A 451 -33.40 12.79 1.09
CA GLY A 451 -32.98 11.70 0.22
C GLY A 451 -33.13 10.35 0.92
N GLN A 452 -34.37 9.93 1.17
CA GLN A 452 -34.73 8.63 1.70
C GLN A 452 -34.51 7.52 0.66
N VAL A 453 -34.28 7.88 -0.59
CA VAL A 453 -34.08 6.94 -1.68
C VAL A 453 -32.62 6.52 -1.71
N HIS A 454 -32.38 5.31 -1.23
CA HIS A 454 -31.13 4.57 -1.34
C HIS A 454 -31.35 3.36 -2.25
N LYS A 455 -32.19 3.55 -3.29
CA LYS A 455 -32.78 2.46 -4.08
C LYS A 455 -31.71 1.78 -4.91
N GLU A 456 -30.86 2.56 -5.57
CA GLU A 456 -29.82 2.02 -6.45
C GLU A 456 -28.77 1.26 -5.63
N VAL A 457 -28.37 1.81 -4.47
CA VAL A 457 -27.45 1.11 -3.56
C VAL A 457 -28.10 -0.12 -2.93
N SER A 458 -29.36 -0.05 -2.50
CA SER A 458 -30.05 -1.16 -1.81
C SER A 458 -30.40 -2.32 -2.75
N ASN A 459 -30.66 -2.01 -4.03
CA ASN A 459 -31.00 -3.01 -5.05
C ASN A 459 -29.77 -3.58 -5.78
N LEU A 460 -28.56 -3.11 -5.45
CA LEU A 460 -27.34 -3.56 -6.10
C LEU A 460 -27.03 -5.01 -5.71
N LYS A 461 -27.30 -5.94 -6.64
CA LYS A 461 -27.03 -7.38 -6.50
C LYS A 461 -25.61 -7.76 -6.90
#